data_AF-A0A5R9QDS7-F1
#
_entry.id   AF-A0A5R9QDS7-F1
#
_cell.length_a   1.000
_cell.length_b   1.000
_cell.length_c   1.000
_cell.angle_alpha   90.00
_cell.angle_beta   90.00
_cell.angle_gamma   90.00
#
_symmetry.space_group_name_H-M   'P 1'
#
loop_
_entity.id
_entity.type
_entity.pdbx_description
1 polymer ?
#
loop_
_entity_poly.entity_id
_entity_poly.type
_entity_poly.pdbx_seq_one_letter_code
_entity_poly.pdbx_strand_id
1 'polypeptide(L)'
;MNAPDLWSFALDCYARPGVETACLALQDQGADVCLVLTGAWLETRRVACTPERLATLQALAGHWQALAIEPLRSTRRRWKEPGLTDPSLEALRRELKRLELAAERVLLERLQNATADWAAQRDAEPWLEALLGEGCADQTQRLRLAAGQAQLSAG
;
A
#
# COMPACT_ATOMS: atom_id res chain seq x y z
N MET A 1 -1.24 18.54 16.77
CA MET A 1 -1.69 17.19 16.39
C MET A 1 -0.75 16.72 15.29
N ASN A 2 0.07 15.71 15.56
CA ASN A 2 0.99 15.16 14.57
C ASN A 2 0.17 14.40 13.54
N ALA A 3 0.38 14.65 12.25
CA ALA A 3 -0.22 13.83 11.21
C ALA A 3 0.15 12.35 11.45
N PRO A 4 -0.78 11.40 11.20
CA PRO A 4 -0.51 9.99 11.41
C PRO A 4 0.67 9.56 10.54
N ASP A 5 1.48 8.64 11.05
CA ASP A 5 2.43 7.93 10.21
C ASP A 5 1.68 7.14 9.12
N LEU A 6 2.38 6.83 8.04
CA LEU A 6 1.85 6.16 6.86
C LEU A 6 1.30 4.78 7.20
N TRP A 7 1.85 4.08 8.19
CA TRP A 7 1.33 2.79 8.64
C TRP A 7 -0.07 2.93 9.24
N SER A 8 -0.25 3.85 10.18
CA SER A 8 -1.53 4.12 10.84
C SER A 8 -2.57 4.62 9.84
N PHE A 9 -2.16 5.54 8.95
CA PHE A 9 -3.00 5.97 7.83
C PHE A 9 -3.41 4.81 6.92
N ALA A 10 -2.47 3.94 6.56
CA ALA A 10 -2.75 2.80 5.68
C ALA A 10 -3.77 1.85 6.31
N LEU A 11 -3.66 1.58 7.62
CA LEU A 11 -4.64 0.79 8.36
C LEU A 11 -6.02 1.44 8.36
N ASP A 12 -6.11 2.73 8.67
CA ASP A 12 -7.37 3.47 8.71
C ASP A 12 -8.03 3.61 7.34
N CYS A 13 -7.23 3.75 6.29
CA CYS A 13 -7.69 3.79 4.91
C CYS A 13 -8.18 2.41 4.47
N TYR A 14 -7.42 1.35 4.73
CA TYR A 14 -7.77 -0.02 4.36
C TYR A 14 -9.04 -0.52 5.06
N ALA A 15 -9.28 -0.06 6.29
CA ALA A 15 -10.50 -0.36 7.04
C ALA A 15 -11.76 0.30 6.46
N ARG A 16 -11.66 1.22 5.50
CA ARG A 16 -12.83 1.87 4.90
C ARG A 16 -13.60 0.93 3.97
N PRO A 17 -14.94 1.02 3.93
CA PRO A 17 -15.76 0.16 3.09
C PRO A 17 -15.31 0.15 1.62
N GLY A 18 -15.09 -1.06 1.09
CA GLY A 18 -14.73 -1.28 -0.32
C GLY A 18 -13.26 -1.05 -0.66
N VAL A 19 -12.42 -0.59 0.28
CA VAL A 19 -10.97 -0.41 0.01
C VAL A 19 -10.26 -1.74 -0.14
N GLU A 20 -10.51 -2.70 0.77
CA GLU A 20 -9.97 -4.06 0.64
C GLU A 20 -10.26 -4.65 -0.75
N THR A 21 -11.52 -4.59 -1.20
CA THR A 21 -11.93 -5.08 -2.52
C THR A 21 -11.21 -4.36 -3.67
N ALA A 22 -11.08 -3.03 -3.59
CA ALA A 22 -10.36 -2.26 -4.60
C ALA A 22 -8.87 -2.62 -4.63
N CYS A 23 -8.22 -2.71 -3.48
CA CYS A 23 -6.80 -3.09 -3.37
C CYS A 23 -6.55 -4.51 -3.88
N LEU A 24 -7.44 -5.47 -3.61
CA LEU A 24 -7.32 -6.83 -4.13
C LEU A 24 -7.45 -6.85 -5.66
N ALA A 25 -8.41 -6.12 -6.23
CA ALA A 25 -8.57 -6.03 -7.68
C ALA A 25 -7.35 -5.38 -8.37
N LEU A 26 -6.73 -4.38 -7.73
CA LEU A 26 -5.49 -3.77 -8.20
C LEU A 26 -4.31 -4.72 -8.05
N GLN A 27 -4.23 -5.46 -6.95
CA GLN A 27 -3.18 -6.45 -6.71
C GLN A 27 -3.22 -7.58 -7.74
N ASP A 28 -4.41 -8.02 -8.15
CA ASP A 28 -4.58 -9.03 -9.20
C ASP A 28 -4.12 -8.51 -10.58
N GLN A 29 -4.09 -7.20 -10.77
CA GLN A 29 -3.51 -6.53 -11.94
C GLN A 29 -2.00 -6.25 -11.79
N GLY A 30 -1.38 -6.68 -10.69
CA GLY A 30 0.05 -6.51 -10.41
C GLY A 30 0.42 -5.22 -9.67
N ALA A 31 -0.55 -4.43 -9.20
CA ALA A 31 -0.25 -3.23 -8.44
C ALA A 31 0.33 -3.55 -7.05
N ASP A 32 1.29 -2.73 -6.62
CA ASP A 32 1.78 -2.75 -5.24
C ASP A 32 0.84 -1.95 -4.34
N VAL A 33 0.05 -2.65 -3.51
CA VAL A 33 -0.91 -2.02 -2.59
C VAL A 33 -0.24 -1.06 -1.60
N CYS A 34 0.98 -1.36 -1.11
CA CYS A 34 1.68 -0.45 -0.21
C CYS A 34 2.04 0.86 -0.92
N LEU A 35 2.49 0.76 -2.17
CA LEU A 35 2.81 1.93 -2.99
C LEU A 35 1.55 2.74 -3.33
N VAL A 36 0.44 2.08 -3.65
CA VAL A 36 -0.86 2.72 -3.93
C VAL A 36 -1.39 3.48 -2.72
N LEU A 37 -1.35 2.87 -1.52
CA LEU A 37 -1.75 3.54 -0.27
C LEU A 37 -0.83 4.72 0.05
N THR A 38 0.46 4.60 -0.26
CA THR A 38 1.43 5.72 -0.16
C THR A 38 1.04 6.87 -1.09
N GLY A 39 0.68 6.58 -2.35
CA GLY A 39 0.20 7.59 -3.30
C GLY A 39 -1.04 8.33 -2.79
N ALA A 40 -2.03 7.59 -2.29
CA ALA A 40 -3.23 8.19 -1.71
C ALA A 40 -2.92 9.11 -0.51
N TRP A 41 -1.99 8.71 0.35
CA TRP A 41 -1.52 9.52 1.48
C TRP A 41 -0.83 10.80 1.01
N LEU A 42 0.03 10.72 -0.01
CA LEU A 42 0.74 11.89 -0.57
C LEU A 42 -0.23 12.88 -1.22
N GLU A 43 -1.30 12.41 -1.87
CA GLU A 43 -2.38 13.27 -2.36
C GLU A 43 -3.07 14.05 -1.23
N THR A 44 -3.38 13.39 -0.10
CA THR A 44 -4.00 14.09 1.05
C THR A 44 -3.11 15.19 1.62
N ARG A 45 -1.79 15.06 1.46
CA ARG A 45 -0.77 16.02 1.89
C ARG A 45 -0.39 17.04 0.81
N ARG A 46 -1.03 16.96 -0.36
CA ARG A 46 -0.76 17.80 -1.54
C ARG A 46 0.70 17.72 -2.01
N VAL A 47 1.34 16.56 -1.87
CA VAL A 47 2.69 16.35 -2.40
C VAL A 47 2.58 15.97 -3.87
N ALA A 48 3.20 16.73 -4.77
CA ALA A 48 3.13 16.47 -6.20
C ALA A 48 3.88 15.19 -6.61
N CYS A 49 3.25 14.43 -7.52
CA CYS A 49 3.87 13.32 -8.22
C CYS A 49 4.73 13.83 -9.38
N THR A 50 6.06 13.88 -9.21
CA THR A 50 6.98 14.12 -10.33
C THR A 50 7.53 12.80 -10.85
N PRO A 51 8.00 12.71 -12.12
CA PRO A 51 8.61 11.49 -12.64
C PRO A 51 9.76 10.96 -11.76
N GLU A 52 10.58 11.84 -11.20
CA GLU A 52 11.71 11.48 -10.35
C GLU A 52 11.25 10.89 -9.01
N ARG A 53 10.23 11.51 -8.39
CA ARG A 53 9.64 11.02 -7.14
C ARG A 53 8.95 9.68 -7.34
N LEU A 54 8.19 9.54 -8.43
CA LEU A 54 7.54 8.29 -8.81
C LEU A 54 8.55 7.16 -9.01
N ALA A 55 9.58 7.39 -9.82
CA ALA A 55 10.65 6.43 -10.05
C ALA A 55 11.37 6.03 -8.75
N THR A 56 11.61 7.00 -7.85
CA THR A 56 12.22 6.75 -6.55
C THR A 56 11.39 5.79 -5.70
N LEU A 57 10.08 6.02 -5.58
CA LEU A 57 9.22 5.13 -4.79
C LEU A 57 9.03 3.76 -5.45
N GLN A 58 8.89 3.71 -6.78
CA GLN A 58 8.78 2.47 -7.53
C GLN A 58 10.03 1.59 -7.38
N ALA A 59 11.23 2.19 -7.46
CA ALA A 59 12.48 1.45 -7.29
C ALA A 59 12.62 0.89 -5.86
N LEU A 60 12.31 1.70 -4.84
CA LEU A 60 12.34 1.29 -3.44
C LEU A 60 11.35 0.15 -3.17
N ALA A 61 10.10 0.32 -3.63
CA ALA A 61 9.04 -0.67 -3.47
C ALA A 61 9.37 -1.96 -4.21
N GLY A 62 9.74 -1.89 -5.49
CA GLY A 62 10.06 -3.04 -6.31
C GLY A 62 11.22 -3.87 -5.73
N HIS A 63 12.28 -3.23 -5.26
CA HIS A 63 13.39 -3.93 -4.61
C HIS A 63 12.94 -4.70 -3.36
N TRP A 64 12.14 -4.07 -2.50
CA TRP A 64 11.67 -4.71 -1.26
C TRP A 64 10.59 -5.78 -1.50
N GLN A 65 9.72 -5.58 -2.49
CA GLN A 65 8.75 -6.59 -2.92
C GLN A 65 9.46 -7.88 -3.30
N ALA A 66 10.44 -7.80 -4.21
CA ALA A 66 11.19 -8.97 -4.67
C ALA A 66 12.01 -9.63 -3.55
N LEU A 67 12.60 -8.82 -2.66
CA LEU A 67 13.45 -9.32 -1.58
C LEU A 67 12.66 -10.03 -0.47
N ALA A 68 11.51 -9.49 -0.07
CA ALA A 68 10.84 -9.88 1.17
C ALA A 68 9.37 -10.27 0.98
N ILE A 69 8.56 -9.43 0.34
CA ILE A 69 7.10 -9.61 0.34
C ILE A 69 6.67 -10.72 -0.62
N GLU A 70 7.17 -10.74 -1.86
CA GLU A 70 6.81 -11.73 -2.87
C GLU A 70 7.16 -13.17 -2.45
N PRO A 71 8.37 -13.47 -1.91
CA PRO A 71 8.67 -14.81 -1.42
C PRO A 71 7.72 -15.28 -0.31
N LEU A 72 7.39 -14.41 0.64
CA LEU A 72 6.48 -14.71 1.75
C LEU A 72 5.05 -14.95 1.24
N ARG A 73 4.55 -14.04 0.41
CA ARG A 73 3.21 -14.11 -0.18
C ARG A 73 3.04 -15.33 -1.07
N SER A 74 4.03 -15.62 -1.91
CA SER A 74 4.07 -16.81 -2.77
C SER A 74 3.99 -18.09 -1.94
N THR A 75 4.83 -18.21 -0.91
CA THR A 75 4.86 -19.38 -0.03
C THR A 75 3.52 -19.56 0.70
N ARG A 76 2.99 -18.48 1.29
CA ARG A 76 1.69 -18.51 1.97
C ARG A 76 0.54 -18.89 1.04
N ARG A 77 0.54 -18.41 -0.22
CA ARG A 77 -0.47 -18.77 -1.23
C ARG A 77 -0.37 -20.24 -1.62
N ARG A 78 0.84 -20.75 -1.87
CA ARG A 78 1.10 -22.17 -2.19
C ARG A 78 0.64 -23.12 -1.08
N TRP A 79 0.73 -22.71 0.18
CA TRP A 79 0.34 -23.53 1.33
C TRP A 79 -1.17 -23.48 1.64
N LYS A 80 -1.96 -22.67 0.91
CA LYS A 80 -3.40 -22.53 1.18
C LYS A 80 -4.15 -23.85 1.04
N GLU A 81 -4.04 -24.53 -0.10
CA GLU A 81 -4.76 -25.79 -0.33
C GLU A 81 -4.26 -26.94 0.57
N PRO A 82 -2.93 -27.17 0.72
CA PRO A 82 -2.45 -28.22 1.62
C PRO A 82 -2.76 -27.95 3.10
N GLY A 83 -2.82 -26.68 3.52
CA GLY A 83 -3.17 -26.29 4.89
C GLY A 83 -4.62 -26.64 5.27
N LEU A 84 -5.50 -26.91 4.30
CA LEU A 84 -6.86 -27.36 4.58
C LEU A 84 -6.91 -28.76 5.21
N THR A 85 -5.89 -29.59 4.94
CA THR A 85 -5.82 -30.98 5.42
C THR A 85 -4.69 -31.22 6.42
N ASP A 86 -3.76 -30.27 6.59
CA ASP A 86 -2.69 -30.30 7.58
C ASP A 86 -2.75 -29.09 8.55
N PRO A 87 -3.26 -29.29 9.78
CA PRO A 87 -3.35 -28.22 10.78
C PRO A 87 -2.00 -27.63 11.20
N SER A 88 -0.91 -28.41 11.14
CA SER A 88 0.43 -27.91 11.48
C SER A 88 0.94 -26.96 10.39
N LEU A 89 0.67 -27.30 9.13
CA LEU A 89 0.98 -26.43 8.00
C LEU A 89 0.14 -25.15 8.01
N GLU A 90 -1.15 -25.22 8.36
CA GLU A 90 -1.98 -24.02 8.51
C GLU A 90 -1.48 -23.12 9.66
N ALA A 91 -0.98 -23.69 10.76
CA ALA A 91 -0.33 -22.90 11.80
C ALA A 91 0.91 -22.15 11.28
N LEU A 92 1.79 -22.82 10.53
CA LEU A 92 2.95 -22.18 9.90
C LEU A 92 2.54 -21.12 8.86
N ARG A 93 1.46 -21.37 8.11
CA ARG A 93 0.91 -20.42 7.13
C ARG A 93 0.40 -19.14 7.79
N ARG A 94 -0.18 -19.22 9.00
CA ARG A 94 -0.54 -18.03 9.80
C ARG A 94 0.69 -17.24 10.22
N GLU A 95 1.77 -17.90 10.64
CA GLU A 95 3.03 -17.21 10.97
C GLU A 95 3.65 -16.52 9.76
N LEU A 96 3.61 -17.15 8.57
CA LEU A 96 4.00 -16.50 7.32
C LEU A 96 3.16 -15.25 7.03
N LYS A 97 1.84 -15.28 7.31
CA LYS A 97 1.00 -14.08 7.13
C LYS A 97 1.41 -12.95 8.06
N ARG A 98 1.78 -13.25 9.32
CA ARG A 98 2.28 -12.23 10.26
C ARG A 98 3.60 -11.63 9.77
N LEU A 99 4.50 -12.47 9.25
CA LEU A 99 5.78 -12.02 8.70
C LEU A 99 5.60 -11.20 7.42
N GLU A 100 4.67 -11.58 6.53
CA GLU A 100 4.31 -10.79 5.34
C GLU A 100 3.80 -9.40 5.74
N LEU A 101 2.89 -9.32 6.72
CA LEU A 101 2.38 -8.03 7.22
C LEU A 101 3.49 -7.18 7.86
N ALA A 102 4.42 -7.79 8.59
CA ALA A 102 5.58 -7.08 9.12
C ALA A 102 6.49 -6.54 8.01
N ALA A 103 6.69 -7.30 6.92
CA ALA A 103 7.44 -6.84 5.76
C ALA A 103 6.73 -5.70 5.02
N GLU A 104 5.40 -5.74 4.87
CA GLU A 104 4.59 -4.65 4.32
C GLU A 104 4.68 -3.38 5.18
N ARG A 105 4.66 -3.51 6.51
CA ARG A 105 4.89 -2.38 7.42
C ARG A 105 6.26 -1.75 7.23
N VAL A 106 7.32 -2.55 7.14
CA VAL A 106 8.69 -2.03 6.88
C VAL A 106 8.76 -1.28 5.54
N LEU A 107 8.04 -1.74 4.52
CA LEU A 107 7.95 -1.02 3.25
C LEU A 107 7.33 0.37 3.43
N LEU A 108 6.18 0.44 4.10
CA LEU A 108 5.49 1.71 4.37
C LEU A 108 6.38 2.66 5.19
N GLU A 109 7.09 2.17 6.21
CA GLU A 109 8.03 2.98 6.98
C GLU A 109 9.18 3.54 6.10
N ARG A 110 9.72 2.72 5.19
CA ARG A 110 10.77 3.16 4.24
C ARG A 110 10.25 4.17 3.23
N LEU A 111 9.04 3.97 2.70
CA LEU A 111 8.39 4.91 1.78
C LEU A 111 8.12 6.25 2.48
N GLN A 112 7.60 6.23 3.70
CA GLN A 112 7.44 7.43 4.51
C GLN A 112 8.77 8.17 4.67
N ASN A 113 9.84 7.48 5.05
CA ASN A 113 11.15 8.10 5.23
C ASN A 113 11.68 8.71 3.92
N ALA A 114 11.48 8.05 2.78
CA ALA A 114 11.87 8.57 1.46
C ALA A 114 11.11 9.85 1.05
N THR A 115 9.97 10.11 1.67
CA THR A 115 9.10 11.27 1.37
C THR A 115 9.15 12.37 2.43
N ALA A 116 9.96 12.21 3.49
CA ALA A 116 9.96 13.09 4.66
C ALA A 116 10.23 14.57 4.32
N ASP A 117 11.10 14.82 3.34
CA ASP A 117 11.50 16.18 2.93
C ASP A 117 10.65 16.73 1.76
N TRP A 118 9.58 16.03 1.36
CA TRP A 118 8.75 16.46 0.23
C TRP A 118 7.69 17.46 0.67
N ALA A 119 7.86 18.71 0.25
CA ALA A 119 6.91 19.78 0.52
C ALA A 119 5.62 19.67 -0.31
N ALA A 120 4.52 20.18 0.27
CA ALA A 120 3.25 20.36 -0.41
C ALA A 120 3.36 21.38 -1.56
N GLN A 121 2.60 21.16 -2.63
CA GLN A 121 2.55 22.00 -3.83
C GLN A 121 1.09 22.26 -4.23
N ARG A 122 0.78 23.44 -4.78
CA ARG A 122 -0.59 23.87 -5.11
C ARG A 122 -1.17 23.14 -6.32
N ASP A 123 -0.35 22.90 -7.34
CA ASP A 123 -0.72 22.23 -8.58
C ASP A 123 -0.07 20.84 -8.62
N ALA A 124 -0.44 20.01 -7.64
CA ALA A 124 0.14 18.68 -7.47
C ALA A 124 -0.44 17.70 -8.49
N GLU A 125 0.42 17.21 -9.39
CA GLU A 125 0.10 16.05 -10.24
C GLU A 125 -0.31 14.85 -9.35
N PRO A 126 -1.37 14.12 -9.73
CA PRO A 126 -1.96 13.14 -8.84
C PRO A 126 -1.21 11.81 -8.88
N TRP A 127 -1.02 11.21 -7.71
CA TRP A 127 -0.22 10.00 -7.55
C TRP A 127 -0.96 8.75 -8.01
N LEU A 128 -2.26 8.66 -7.75
CA LEU A 128 -3.02 7.44 -8.01
C LEU A 128 -3.13 7.16 -9.51
N GLU A 129 -3.37 8.19 -10.32
CA GLU A 129 -3.41 8.08 -11.78
C GLU A 129 -2.04 7.68 -12.34
N ALA A 130 -0.94 8.24 -11.80
CA ALA A 130 0.41 7.88 -12.19
C ALA A 130 0.80 6.44 -11.83
N LEU A 131 0.25 5.90 -10.74
CA LEU A 131 0.52 4.53 -10.26
C LEU A 131 -0.37 3.47 -10.90
N LEU A 132 -1.63 3.80 -11.20
CA LEU A 132 -2.66 2.83 -11.61
C LEU A 132 -3.03 2.92 -13.09
N GLY A 133 -2.71 4.03 -13.76
CA GLY A 133 -3.15 4.31 -15.12
C GLY A 133 -4.66 4.60 -15.24
N GLU A 134 -5.09 4.91 -16.46
CA GLU A 134 -6.46 5.38 -16.73
C GLU A 134 -7.54 4.31 -16.56
N GLY A 135 -7.19 3.02 -16.59
CA GLY A 135 -8.13 1.89 -16.49
C GLY A 135 -8.71 1.64 -15.09
N CYS A 136 -8.23 2.35 -14.07
CA CYS A 136 -8.55 2.10 -12.66
C CYS A 136 -9.37 3.21 -12.01
N ALA A 137 -10.13 4.00 -12.79
CA ALA A 137 -10.82 5.20 -12.29
C ALA A 137 -11.72 4.95 -11.05
N ASP A 138 -12.45 3.83 -11.03
CA ASP A 138 -13.31 3.47 -9.89
C ASP A 138 -12.50 3.17 -8.62
N GLN A 139 -11.39 2.43 -8.76
CA GLN A 139 -10.50 2.10 -7.65
C GLN A 139 -9.77 3.36 -7.15
N THR A 140 -9.28 4.20 -8.06
CA THR A 140 -8.68 5.51 -7.76
C THR A 140 -9.64 6.37 -6.94
N GLN A 141 -10.88 6.52 -7.41
CA GLN A 141 -11.87 7.34 -6.70
C GLN A 141 -12.23 6.77 -5.33
N ARG A 142 -12.36 5.44 -5.22
CA ARG A 142 -12.61 4.77 -3.93
C ARG A 142 -11.47 5.04 -2.93
N LEU A 143 -10.23 4.87 -3.37
CA LEU A 143 -9.04 5.10 -2.55
C LEU A 143 -8.93 6.56 -2.11
N ARG A 144 -9.20 7.51 -3.00
CA ARG A 144 -9.17 8.94 -2.70
C ARG A 144 -10.20 9.34 -1.65
N LEU A 145 -11.43 8.82 -1.76
CA LEU A 145 -12.48 9.04 -0.75
C LEU A 145 -12.10 8.46 0.61
N ALA A 146 -11.58 7.23 0.64
CA ALA A 146 -11.15 6.58 1.86
C ALA A 146 -9.95 7.30 2.52
N ALA A 147 -8.98 7.74 1.72
CA ALA A 147 -7.83 8.50 2.15
C ALA A 147 -8.22 9.82 2.82
N GLY A 148 -9.18 10.56 2.24
CA GLY A 148 -9.72 11.77 2.86
C GLY A 148 -10.36 11.52 4.23
N GLN A 149 -11.09 10.41 4.38
CA GLN A 149 -11.70 10.03 5.67
C GLN A 149 -10.67 9.58 6.71
N ALA A 150 -9.64 8.84 6.29
CA ALA A 150 -8.54 8.42 7.16
C ALA A 150 -7.76 9.64 7.69
N GLN A 151 -7.47 10.61 6.82
CA GLN A 151 -6.79 11.85 7.21
C GLN A 151 -7.59 12.68 8.25
N LEU A 152 -8.92 12.70 8.14
CA LEU A 152 -9.80 13.40 9.08
C LEU A 152 -9.92 12.70 10.45
N SER A 153 -9.71 11.38 10.51
CA SER A 153 -9.81 10.62 11.76
C SER A 153 -8.54 10.70 12.63
N ALA A 154 -7.46 11.21 12.05
CA ALA A 154 -6.16 11.33 12.69
C ALA A 154 -5.78 12.77 13.09
N GLY A 155 -6.70 13.72 12.85
CA GLY A 155 -6.64 15.10 13.36
C GLY A 155 -7.55 15.23 14.57
#